data_AF-A0A363UMF6-F1
#
_entry.id   AF-A0A363UMF6-F1
#
_cell.length_a   1.000
_cell.length_b   1.000
_cell.length_c   1.000
_cell.angle_alpha   90.00
_cell.angle_beta   90.00
_cell.angle_gamma   90.00
#
_symmetry.space_group_name_H-M   'P 1'
#
loop_
_entity.id
_entity.type
_entity.pdbx_description
1 polymer ?
#
loop_
_entity_poly.entity_id
_entity_poly.type
_entity_poly.pdbx_seq_one_letter_code
_entity_poly.pdbx_strand_id
1 'polypeptide(L)'
;MAIHELRDPFRRRAASHHVLTEINGDMQLADILLAEDYRDTVVAQVSDVVEDQIAKRKGLSGAGIRTALKMAKANRPDILPVVINRLLPDFCEALEPHFQAFLASDETDFPRFVSQREEDIQEAMLSVTDARAEHSQNKTFKKMYRQLRGTAGQEVRAILPRLAALVQARLPA
;
A
#
# COMPACT_ATOMS: atom_id res chain seq x y z
N MET A 1 59.80 20.09 11.47
CA MET A 1 58.95 21.24 11.08
C MET A 1 57.63 20.66 10.60
N ALA A 2 56.60 20.73 11.46
CA ALA A 2 55.29 20.11 11.23
C ALA A 2 54.39 21.06 10.44
N ILE A 3 53.68 20.55 9.43
CA ILE A 3 52.56 21.26 8.83
C ILE A 3 51.32 20.40 9.09
N HIS A 4 50.45 20.96 9.93
CA HIS A 4 49.20 20.40 10.43
C HIS A 4 48.21 20.18 9.27
N GLU A 5 47.80 18.92 9.03
CA GLU A 5 46.55 18.64 8.34
C GLU A 5 45.39 19.01 9.26
N LEU A 6 44.71 20.11 8.94
CA LEU A 6 43.38 20.41 9.48
C LEU A 6 42.38 19.44 8.84
N ARG A 7 42.18 18.31 9.50
CA ARG A 7 41.15 17.32 9.21
C ARG A 7 39.78 17.91 9.56
N ASP A 8 39.14 18.50 8.56
CA ASP A 8 37.80 19.10 8.64
C ASP A 8 36.75 18.04 9.06
N PRO A 9 36.18 18.12 10.28
CA PRO A 9 35.28 17.09 10.80
C PRO A 9 33.86 17.16 10.21
N PHE A 10 33.50 18.23 9.48
CA PHE A 10 32.13 18.43 8.99
C PHE A 10 31.84 17.72 7.66
N ARG A 11 32.86 17.46 6.84
CA ARG A 11 32.64 16.85 5.52
C ARG A 11 32.22 15.38 5.57
N ARG A 12 32.53 14.64 6.65
CA ARG A 12 32.16 13.21 6.79
C ARG A 12 30.68 12.99 7.12
N ARG A 13 30.03 13.93 7.81
CA ARG A 13 28.65 13.75 8.27
C ARG A 13 27.61 14.00 7.16
N ALA A 14 27.90 14.92 6.24
CA ALA A 14 27.06 15.17 5.07
C ALA A 14 27.17 14.03 4.02
N ALA A 15 28.38 13.50 3.80
CA ALA A 15 28.59 12.38 2.87
C ALA A 15 27.90 11.09 3.36
N SER A 16 27.85 10.85 4.67
CA SER A 16 27.18 9.67 5.23
C SER A 16 25.65 9.74 5.05
N HIS A 17 25.06 10.94 5.15
CA HIS A 17 23.63 11.14 4.88
C HIS A 17 23.32 10.95 3.39
N HIS A 18 24.12 11.56 2.50
CA HIS A 18 23.89 11.49 1.06
C HIS A 18 24.06 10.07 0.49
N VAL A 19 25.07 9.33 0.96
CA VAL A 19 25.26 7.92 0.56
C VAL A 19 24.11 7.06 1.08
N LEU A 20 23.66 7.22 2.34
CA LEU A 20 22.49 6.49 2.86
C LEU A 20 21.20 6.83 2.09
N THR A 21 21.02 8.08 1.66
CA THR A 21 19.91 8.48 0.78
C THR A 21 20.02 7.84 -0.61
N GLU A 22 21.22 7.69 -1.18
CA GLU A 22 21.40 6.97 -2.46
C GLU A 22 21.17 5.45 -2.33
N ILE A 23 21.58 4.81 -1.23
CA ILE A 23 21.31 3.36 -1.02
C ILE A 23 19.81 3.09 -0.76
N ASN A 24 19.11 4.03 -0.13
CA ASN A 24 17.67 3.91 0.13
C ASN A 24 16.82 4.33 -1.08
N GLY A 25 17.29 5.23 -1.95
CA GLY A 25 16.54 5.69 -3.13
C GLY A 25 16.37 4.66 -4.25
N ASP A 26 17.11 3.54 -4.19
CA ASP A 26 16.98 2.44 -5.15
C ASP A 26 15.91 1.41 -4.76
N MET A 27 15.54 1.33 -3.47
CA MET A 27 14.56 0.35 -2.98
C MET A 27 13.16 0.69 -3.51
N GLN A 28 12.54 -0.24 -4.24
CA GLN A 28 11.17 -0.05 -4.72
C GLN A 28 10.16 -0.70 -3.77
N LEU A 29 8.96 -0.14 -3.69
CA LEU A 29 7.88 -0.74 -2.90
C LEU A 29 7.51 -2.14 -3.43
N ALA A 30 7.61 -2.31 -4.75
CA ALA A 30 7.41 -3.59 -5.43
C ALA A 30 8.41 -4.65 -4.95
N ASP A 31 9.67 -4.29 -4.70
CA ASP A 31 10.70 -5.22 -4.21
C ASP A 31 10.37 -5.78 -2.81
N ILE A 32 9.53 -5.07 -2.05
CA ILE A 32 9.03 -5.51 -0.76
C ILE A 32 7.75 -6.32 -0.93
N LEU A 33 6.69 -5.71 -1.45
CA LEU A 33 5.34 -6.29 -1.41
C LEU A 33 5.14 -7.42 -2.43
N LEU A 34 5.94 -7.47 -3.50
CA LEU A 34 5.89 -8.49 -4.52
C LEU A 34 7.03 -9.52 -4.42
N ALA A 35 7.86 -9.45 -3.38
CA ALA A 35 8.94 -10.41 -3.15
C ALA A 35 8.41 -11.86 -3.12
N GLU A 36 9.13 -12.79 -3.74
CA GLU A 36 8.71 -14.19 -3.91
C GLU A 36 8.39 -14.87 -2.57
N ASP A 37 9.15 -14.56 -1.52
CA ASP A 37 8.99 -15.12 -0.18
C ASP A 37 7.96 -14.37 0.69
N TYR A 38 7.36 -13.27 0.19
CA TYR A 38 6.50 -12.41 0.98
C TYR A 38 5.14 -12.11 0.37
N ARG A 39 5.03 -12.12 -0.95
CA ARG A 39 3.81 -11.74 -1.68
C ARG A 39 2.58 -12.52 -1.21
N ASP A 40 2.71 -13.82 -0.97
CA ASP A 40 1.61 -14.64 -0.47
C ASP A 40 1.17 -14.22 0.94
N THR A 41 2.11 -13.82 1.80
CA THR A 41 1.81 -13.27 3.12
C THR A 41 1.06 -11.94 3.01
N VAL A 42 1.50 -11.05 2.12
CA VAL A 42 0.84 -9.76 1.86
C VAL A 42 -0.59 -9.99 1.37
N VAL A 43 -0.77 -10.85 0.37
CA VAL A 43 -2.08 -11.18 -0.21
C VAL A 43 -3.03 -11.76 0.83
N ALA A 44 -2.56 -12.73 1.64
CA ALA A 44 -3.37 -13.34 2.69
C ALA A 44 -3.82 -12.30 3.73
N GLN A 45 -2.88 -11.53 4.28
CA GLN A 45 -3.19 -10.58 5.33
C GLN A 45 -4.06 -9.42 4.87
N VAL A 46 -3.86 -8.90 3.66
CA VAL A 46 -4.73 -7.87 3.09
C VAL A 46 -6.13 -8.43 2.81
N SER A 47 -6.23 -9.67 2.33
CA SER A 47 -7.51 -10.34 2.12
C SER A 47 -8.29 -10.52 3.42
N ASP A 48 -7.61 -10.92 4.50
CA ASP A 48 -8.21 -11.07 5.83
C ASP A 48 -8.77 -9.75 6.34
N VAL A 49 -8.02 -8.64 6.21
CA VAL A 49 -8.52 -7.31 6.61
C VAL A 49 -9.75 -6.92 5.82
N VAL A 50 -9.76 -7.13 4.50
CA VAL A 50 -10.93 -6.82 3.64
C VAL A 50 -12.14 -7.65 4.07
N GLU A 51 -11.94 -8.94 4.34
CA GLU A 51 -13.01 -9.83 4.80
C GLU A 51 -13.57 -9.38 6.17
N ASP A 52 -12.68 -9.03 7.10
CA ASP A 52 -13.01 -8.51 8.42
C ASP A 52 -13.81 -7.20 8.36
N GLN A 53 -13.43 -6.27 7.48
CA GLN A 53 -14.16 -5.02 7.27
C GLN A 53 -15.57 -5.30 6.75
N ILE A 54 -15.70 -6.16 5.74
CA ILE A 54 -17.00 -6.56 5.18
C ILE A 54 -17.88 -7.24 6.25
N ALA A 55 -17.30 -8.11 7.08
CA ALA A 55 -18.00 -8.80 8.17
C ALA A 55 -18.56 -7.82 9.23
N LYS A 56 -17.79 -6.76 9.56
CA LYS A 56 -18.15 -5.76 10.58
C LYS A 56 -19.17 -4.72 10.09
N ARG A 57 -19.46 -4.65 8.78
CA ARG A 57 -20.44 -3.69 8.22
C ARG A 57 -21.83 -3.85 8.86
N LYS A 58 -22.53 -2.74 9.07
CA LYS A 58 -23.89 -2.72 9.62
C LYS A 58 -24.91 -2.27 8.56
N GLY A 59 -26.21 -2.45 8.86
CA GLY A 59 -27.31 -2.03 8.00
C GLY A 59 -27.57 -2.91 6.76
N LEU A 60 -28.62 -2.56 5.99
CA LEU A 60 -29.06 -3.33 4.81
C LEU A 60 -27.99 -3.44 3.73
N SER A 61 -27.28 -2.34 3.43
CA SER A 61 -26.18 -2.34 2.46
C SER A 61 -25.04 -3.28 2.90
N GLY A 62 -24.68 -3.26 4.19
CA GLY A 62 -23.69 -4.18 4.75
C GLY A 62 -24.12 -5.64 4.65
N ALA A 63 -25.40 -5.95 4.89
CA ALA A 63 -25.94 -7.30 4.72
C ALA A 63 -25.87 -7.78 3.26
N GLY A 64 -26.15 -6.88 2.30
CA GLY A 64 -26.02 -7.16 0.88
C GLY A 64 -24.59 -7.52 0.47
N ILE A 65 -23.60 -6.72 0.89
CA ILE A 65 -22.18 -6.96 0.57
C ILE A 65 -21.69 -8.27 1.18
N ARG A 66 -22.01 -8.56 2.46
CA ARG A 66 -21.65 -9.84 3.09
C ARG A 66 -22.24 -11.04 2.34
N THR A 67 -23.50 -10.93 1.91
CA THR A 67 -24.18 -11.98 1.17
C THR A 67 -23.53 -12.21 -0.19
N ALA A 68 -23.23 -11.12 -0.92
CA ALA A 68 -22.53 -11.19 -2.20
C ALA A 68 -21.15 -11.85 -2.08
N LEU A 69 -20.37 -11.47 -1.05
CA LEU A 69 -19.08 -12.11 -0.80
C LEU A 69 -19.23 -13.60 -0.48
N LYS A 70 -20.18 -13.97 0.38
CA LYS A 70 -20.47 -15.37 0.71
C LYS A 70 -20.81 -16.20 -0.54
N MET A 71 -21.65 -15.65 -1.42
CA MET A 71 -22.01 -16.31 -2.69
C MET A 71 -20.82 -16.43 -3.64
N ALA A 72 -19.99 -15.39 -3.74
CA ALA A 72 -18.77 -15.44 -4.54
C ALA A 72 -17.81 -16.53 -4.02
N LYS A 73 -17.60 -16.60 -2.70
CA LYS A 73 -16.76 -17.62 -2.05
C LYS A 73 -17.31 -19.05 -2.21
N ALA A 74 -18.63 -19.23 -2.32
CA ALA A 74 -19.22 -20.55 -2.55
C ALA A 74 -18.80 -21.15 -3.92
N ASN A 75 -18.62 -20.30 -4.93
CA ASN A 75 -18.16 -20.73 -6.26
C ASN A 75 -16.64 -20.69 -6.38
N ARG A 76 -15.99 -19.71 -5.73
CA ARG A 76 -14.55 -19.47 -5.79
C ARG A 76 -14.01 -19.08 -4.41
N PRO A 77 -13.59 -20.06 -3.58
CA PRO A 77 -13.18 -19.80 -2.19
C PRO A 77 -12.01 -18.81 -2.06
N ASP A 78 -11.13 -18.77 -3.07
CA ASP A 78 -9.93 -17.93 -3.16
C ASP A 78 -10.19 -16.58 -3.85
N ILE A 79 -11.45 -16.16 -4.05
CA ILE A 79 -11.78 -14.96 -4.82
C ILE A 79 -11.09 -13.69 -4.30
N LEU A 80 -11.01 -13.49 -2.98
CA LEU A 80 -10.33 -12.33 -2.40
C LEU A 80 -8.82 -12.38 -2.63
N PRO A 81 -8.09 -13.45 -2.25
CA PRO A 81 -6.67 -13.60 -2.58
C PRO A 81 -6.35 -13.37 -4.05
N VAL A 82 -7.16 -13.92 -4.97
CA VAL A 82 -6.95 -13.74 -6.42
C VAL A 82 -7.11 -12.29 -6.85
N VAL A 83 -8.13 -11.60 -6.35
CA VAL A 83 -8.36 -10.18 -6.69
C VAL A 83 -7.26 -9.31 -6.11
N ILE A 84 -6.91 -9.49 -4.84
CA ILE A 84 -5.84 -8.73 -4.18
C ILE A 84 -4.50 -8.97 -4.88
N ASN A 85 -4.14 -10.22 -5.14
CA ASN A 85 -2.89 -10.57 -5.82
C ASN A 85 -2.78 -9.93 -7.21
N ARG A 86 -3.91 -9.75 -7.90
CA ARG A 86 -3.97 -9.13 -9.23
C ARG A 86 -3.87 -7.61 -9.18
N LEU A 87 -4.35 -6.97 -8.11
CA LEU A 87 -4.30 -5.52 -7.95
C LEU A 87 -2.99 -5.04 -7.29
N LEU A 88 -2.32 -5.91 -6.56
CA LEU A 88 -1.14 -5.56 -5.77
C LEU A 88 -0.02 -4.88 -6.59
N PRO A 89 0.32 -5.33 -7.82
CA PRO A 89 1.32 -4.62 -8.64
C PRO A 89 0.92 -3.19 -8.97
N ASP A 90 -0.32 -2.98 -9.45
CA ASP A 90 -0.83 -1.65 -9.79
C ASP A 90 -0.86 -0.73 -8.55
N PHE A 91 -1.15 -1.27 -7.36
CA PHE A 91 -1.06 -0.52 -6.11
C PHE A 91 0.37 -0.16 -5.72
N CYS A 92 1.35 -1.04 -5.96
CA CYS A 92 2.75 -0.71 -5.72
C CYS A 92 3.17 0.48 -6.60
N GLU A 93 2.84 0.45 -7.89
CA GLU A 93 3.13 1.56 -8.81
C GLU A 93 2.50 2.88 -8.37
N ALA A 94 1.23 2.85 -7.95
CA ALA A 94 0.53 4.06 -7.50
C ALA A 94 1.08 4.62 -6.17
N LEU A 95 1.59 3.74 -5.30
CA LEU A 95 2.13 4.13 -3.99
C LEU A 95 3.63 4.43 -4.01
N GLU A 96 4.33 4.08 -5.09
CA GLU A 96 5.77 4.27 -5.25
C GLU A 96 6.23 5.70 -4.93
N PRO A 97 5.57 6.78 -5.42
CA PRO A 97 6.00 8.14 -5.10
C PRO A 97 5.93 8.47 -3.60
N HIS A 98 4.97 7.88 -2.87
CA HIS A 98 4.86 8.05 -1.42
C HIS A 98 5.92 7.27 -0.67
N PHE A 99 6.26 6.08 -1.15
CA PHE A 99 7.33 5.27 -0.59
C PHE A 99 8.70 5.93 -0.79
N GLN A 100 8.99 6.44 -1.99
CA GLN A 100 10.21 7.21 -2.27
C GLN A 100 10.30 8.48 -1.41
N ALA A 101 9.17 9.18 -1.19
CA ALA A 101 9.13 10.33 -0.30
C ALA A 101 9.41 9.97 1.17
N PHE A 102 9.05 8.76 1.61
CA PHE A 102 9.42 8.24 2.93
C PHE A 102 10.93 7.98 3.02
N LEU A 103 11.51 7.28 2.05
CA LEU A 103 12.94 6.93 2.01
C LEU A 103 13.85 8.18 1.96
N ALA A 104 13.34 9.27 1.36
CA ALA A 104 14.03 10.56 1.31
C ALA A 104 13.83 11.42 2.58
N SER A 105 13.01 10.98 3.53
CA SER A 105 12.72 11.71 4.78
C SER A 105 13.56 11.19 5.96
N ASP A 106 13.58 11.95 7.06
CA ASP A 106 14.18 11.53 8.33
C ASP A 106 13.24 10.63 9.18
N GLU A 107 12.02 10.31 8.69
CA GLU A 107 11.07 9.45 9.38
C GLU A 107 11.48 7.98 9.25
N THR A 108 11.39 7.23 10.34
CA THR A 108 11.78 5.81 10.40
C THR A 108 10.58 4.88 10.63
N ASP A 109 9.46 5.45 11.07
CA ASP A 109 8.19 4.76 11.27
C ASP A 109 7.29 4.98 10.05
N PHE A 110 7.28 4.01 9.13
CA PHE A 110 6.46 4.04 7.92
C PHE A 110 4.95 4.12 8.23
N PRO A 111 4.38 3.35 9.17
CA PRO A 111 3.01 3.56 9.63
C PRO A 111 2.70 5.00 10.05
N ARG A 112 3.60 5.64 10.79
CA ARG A 112 3.46 7.06 11.14
C ARG A 112 3.50 7.96 9.91
N PHE A 113 4.45 7.76 9.00
CA PHE A 113 4.51 8.50 7.73
C PHE A 113 3.20 8.39 6.93
N VAL A 114 2.68 7.16 6.78
CA VAL A 114 1.42 6.90 6.09
C VAL A 114 0.25 7.62 6.77
N SER A 115 0.18 7.60 8.10
CA SER A 115 -0.89 8.27 8.84
C SER A 115 -0.93 9.80 8.64
N GLN A 116 0.22 10.43 8.41
CA GLN A 116 0.32 11.87 8.16
C GLN A 116 -0.07 12.26 6.73
N ARG A 117 -0.11 11.28 5.81
CA ARG A 117 -0.40 11.45 4.37
C ARG A 117 -1.57 10.59 3.92
N GLU A 118 -2.43 10.24 4.86
CA GLU A 118 -3.47 9.23 4.69
C GLU A 118 -4.39 9.57 3.51
N GLU A 119 -4.80 10.83 3.36
CA GLU A 119 -5.68 11.27 2.28
C GLU A 119 -5.04 11.09 0.89
N ASP A 120 -3.78 11.51 0.71
CA ASP A 120 -3.07 11.41 -0.57
C ASP A 120 -2.84 9.93 -0.94
N ILE A 121 -2.41 9.11 0.02
CA ILE A 121 -2.17 7.68 -0.17
C ILE A 121 -3.49 6.95 -0.47
N GLN A 122 -4.58 7.33 0.21
CA GLN A 122 -5.91 6.80 -0.06
C GLN A 122 -6.34 7.10 -1.49
N GLU A 123 -6.16 8.33 -1.96
CA GLU A 123 -6.52 8.71 -3.33
C GLU A 123 -5.64 8.00 -4.37
N ALA A 124 -4.33 7.84 -4.10
CA ALA A 124 -3.44 7.06 -4.95
C ALA A 124 -3.91 5.61 -5.11
N MET A 125 -4.30 4.94 -4.02
CA MET A 125 -4.89 3.60 -4.10
C MET A 125 -6.22 3.58 -4.86
N LEU A 126 -7.10 4.55 -4.64
CA LEU A 126 -8.40 4.59 -5.31
C LEU A 126 -8.23 4.76 -6.83
N SER A 127 -7.25 5.58 -7.26
CA SER A 127 -6.95 5.86 -8.66
C SER A 127 -6.72 4.59 -9.50
N VAL A 128 -6.11 3.55 -8.92
CA VAL A 128 -5.90 2.24 -9.57
C VAL A 128 -7.24 1.60 -9.95
N THR A 129 -8.18 1.59 -9.00
CA THR A 129 -9.50 0.99 -9.22
C THR A 129 -10.38 1.86 -10.10
N ASP A 130 -10.23 3.19 -10.02
CA ASP A 130 -10.91 4.17 -10.90
C ASP A 130 -10.47 3.92 -12.35
N ALA A 131 -9.16 3.88 -12.61
CA ALA A 131 -8.59 3.60 -13.93
C ALA A 131 -9.07 2.24 -14.48
N ARG A 132 -9.13 1.20 -13.65
CA ARG A 132 -9.66 -0.11 -14.05
C ARG A 132 -11.14 -0.06 -14.45
N ALA A 133 -11.94 0.69 -13.70
CA ALA A 133 -13.34 0.89 -14.01
C ALA A 133 -13.51 1.67 -15.32
N GLU A 134 -12.75 2.73 -15.53
CA GLU A 134 -12.78 3.55 -16.74
C GLU A 134 -12.44 2.75 -18.00
N HIS A 135 -11.37 1.94 -17.95
CA HIS A 135 -10.93 1.11 -19.08
C HIS A 135 -11.79 -0.15 -19.31
N SER A 136 -12.68 -0.51 -18.38
CA SER A 136 -13.51 -1.71 -18.52
C SER A 136 -14.57 -1.58 -19.62
N GLN A 137 -14.67 -2.55 -20.52
CA GLN A 137 -15.78 -2.62 -21.48
C GLN A 137 -17.08 -3.16 -20.84
N ASN A 138 -17.01 -3.66 -19.61
CA ASN A 138 -18.16 -4.21 -18.90
C ASN A 138 -19.00 -3.09 -18.25
N LYS A 139 -20.11 -2.73 -18.90
CA LYS A 139 -21.03 -1.67 -18.43
C LYS A 139 -21.61 -1.96 -17.04
N THR A 140 -21.86 -3.23 -16.71
CA THR A 140 -22.36 -3.63 -15.39
C THR A 140 -21.30 -3.39 -14.32
N PHE A 141 -20.05 -3.79 -14.56
CA PHE A 141 -18.93 -3.53 -13.67
C PHE A 141 -18.74 -2.02 -13.42
N LYS A 142 -18.72 -1.21 -14.49
CA LYS A 142 -18.66 0.26 -14.39
C LYS A 142 -19.75 0.83 -13.48
N LYS A 143 -20.99 0.39 -13.66
CA LYS A 143 -22.13 0.86 -12.86
C LYS A 143 -21.98 0.47 -11.39
N MET A 144 -21.64 -0.79 -11.12
CA MET A 144 -21.44 -1.28 -9.76
C MET A 144 -20.28 -0.56 -9.06
N TYR A 145 -19.16 -0.37 -9.76
CA TYR A 145 -18.00 0.35 -9.24
C TYR A 145 -18.36 1.78 -8.82
N ARG A 146 -19.03 2.56 -9.69
CA ARG A 146 -19.45 3.93 -9.37
C ARG A 146 -20.33 4.02 -8.12
N GLN A 147 -21.19 3.02 -7.89
CA GLN A 147 -22.01 2.96 -6.69
C GLN A 147 -21.18 2.68 -5.43
N LEU A 148 -20.15 1.84 -5.53
CA LEU A 148 -19.27 1.48 -4.41
C LEU A 148 -18.21 2.55 -4.12
N ARG A 149 -17.76 3.30 -5.14
CA ARG A 149 -16.70 4.32 -5.05
C ARG A 149 -16.96 5.38 -3.98
N GLY A 150 -18.22 5.77 -3.77
CA GLY A 150 -18.59 6.72 -2.73
C GLY A 150 -18.27 6.28 -1.29
N THR A 151 -18.08 4.97 -1.07
CA THR A 151 -17.65 4.41 0.23
C THR A 151 -16.22 3.87 0.22
N ALA A 152 -15.61 3.73 -0.97
CA ALA A 152 -14.32 3.04 -1.13
C ALA A 152 -13.19 3.72 -0.36
N GLY A 153 -13.22 5.04 -0.20
CA GLY A 153 -12.21 5.76 0.58
C GLY A 153 -12.14 5.32 2.05
N GLN A 154 -13.29 5.14 2.70
CA GLN A 154 -13.34 4.65 4.09
C GLN A 154 -12.76 3.23 4.20
N GLU A 155 -12.98 2.40 3.18
CA GLU A 155 -12.48 1.03 3.16
C GLU A 155 -10.96 0.99 2.99
N VAL A 156 -10.43 1.80 2.06
CA VAL A 156 -8.97 1.93 1.87
C VAL A 156 -8.34 2.42 3.16
N ARG A 157 -8.88 3.49 3.76
CA ARG A 157 -8.40 4.04 5.04
C ARG A 157 -8.32 2.98 6.14
N ALA A 158 -9.31 2.10 6.24
CA ALA A 158 -9.34 1.05 7.24
C ALA A 158 -8.27 -0.05 7.02
N ILE A 159 -7.73 -0.19 5.81
CA ILE A 159 -6.71 -1.17 5.45
C ILE A 159 -5.29 -0.58 5.57
N LEU A 160 -5.13 0.73 5.36
CA LEU A 160 -3.82 1.40 5.33
C LEU A 160 -2.90 1.06 6.52
N PRO A 161 -3.35 1.03 7.80
CA PRO A 161 -2.46 0.68 8.90
C PRO A 161 -1.84 -0.71 8.78
N ARG A 162 -2.60 -1.70 8.29
CA ARG A 162 -2.08 -3.06 8.10
C ARG A 162 -1.10 -3.13 6.93
N LEU A 163 -1.41 -2.44 5.83
CA LEU A 163 -0.51 -2.36 4.68
C LEU A 163 0.81 -1.69 5.06
N ALA A 164 0.77 -0.59 5.80
CA ALA A 164 1.97 0.09 6.27
C ALA A 164 2.81 -0.80 7.20
N ALA A 165 2.17 -1.56 8.11
CA ALA A 165 2.88 -2.52 8.97
C ALA A 165 3.56 -3.65 8.17
N LEU A 166 2.95 -4.11 7.09
CA LEU A 166 3.53 -5.12 6.20
C LEU A 166 4.80 -4.61 5.50
N VAL A 167 4.82 -3.35 5.08
CA VAL A 167 6.00 -2.70 4.50
C VAL A 167 7.07 -2.52 5.57
N GLN A 168 6.73 -1.95 6.72
CA GLN A 168 7.65 -1.72 7.84
C GLN A 168 8.38 -2.99 8.29
N ALA A 169 7.69 -4.13 8.30
CA ALA A 169 8.26 -5.42 8.70
C ALA A 169 9.40 -5.91 7.80
N ARG A 170 9.57 -5.31 6.62
CA ARG A 170 10.63 -5.63 5.65
C ARG A 170 11.63 -4.50 5.44
N LEU A 171 11.43 -3.35 6.08
CA LEU A 171 12.40 -2.27 6.05
C LEU A 171 13.61 -2.61 6.94
N PRO A 172 14.82 -2.15 6.58
CA PRO A 172 15.97 -2.24 7.46
C PRO A 172 15.71 -1.45 8.76
N ALA A 173 16.24 -1.97 9.87
CA ALA A 173 16.12 -1.37 11.20
C ALA A 173 17.05 -0.16 11.40
#